data_AF-A0A352RPN9-F1
#
_entry.id   AF-A0A352RPN9-F1
#
_cell.length_a   1.000
_cell.length_b   1.000
_cell.length_c   1.000
_cell.angle_alpha   90.00
_cell.angle_beta   90.00
_cell.angle_gamma   90.00
#
_symmetry.space_group_name_H-M   'P 1'
#
loop_
_entity.id
_entity.type
_entity.pdbx_description
1 polymer ?
#
loop_
_entity_poly.entity_id
_entity_poly.type
_entity_poly.pdbx_seq_one_letter_code
_entity_poly.pdbx_strand_id
1 'polypeptide(L)'
;MQSVEISGLKEIQKKLEGYPEAMKKARSEFFEEAGREMLSTVRRRIGGQGYVANVQDRHVGSGRGYAAVRAKAKTELRGYAAGYVTNALEGGHVQTPGRYVPAMGKKLKANRVKGKYMYRKTAAELPQIAERGAQEIEKKAMAYLEGNG
;
A
#
# COMPACT_ATOMS: atom_id res chain seq x y z
N MET A 1 9.00 -58.93 2.88
CA MET A 1 8.55 -58.02 1.80
C MET A 1 9.58 -56.90 1.74
N GLN A 2 10.45 -56.87 0.73
CA GLN A 2 11.42 -55.77 0.56
C GLN A 2 10.68 -54.59 -0.07
N SER A 3 10.48 -53.51 0.67
CA SER A 3 10.00 -52.24 0.12
C SER A 3 11.19 -51.39 -0.31
N VAL A 4 11.11 -50.83 -1.51
CA VAL A 4 12.01 -49.75 -1.92
C VAL A 4 11.38 -48.46 -1.43
N GLU A 5 11.72 -48.03 -0.22
CA GLU A 5 11.37 -46.69 0.24
C GLU A 5 12.24 -45.67 -0.49
N ILE A 6 11.64 -44.92 -1.42
CA ILE A 6 12.32 -43.78 -2.04
C ILE A 6 12.18 -42.60 -1.07
N SER A 7 13.07 -42.55 -0.07
CA SER A 7 13.12 -41.46 0.94
C SER A 7 13.10 -40.07 0.30
N GLY A 8 13.77 -39.89 -0.85
CA GLY A 8 13.76 -38.64 -1.60
C GLY A 8 12.38 -38.23 -2.15
N LEU A 9 11.51 -39.19 -2.49
CA LEU A 9 10.16 -38.91 -2.98
C LEU A 9 9.24 -38.41 -1.86
N LYS A 10 9.39 -38.98 -0.65
CA LYS A 10 8.68 -38.49 0.56
C LYS A 10 9.10 -37.06 0.92
N GLU A 11 10.37 -36.72 0.74
CA GLU A 11 10.87 -35.37 1.01
C GLU A 11 10.31 -34.34 0.01
N ILE A 12 10.27 -34.67 -1.27
CA ILE A 12 9.65 -33.83 -2.31
C ILE A 12 8.15 -33.65 -2.03
N GLN A 13 7.44 -34.72 -1.68
CA GLN A 13 6.02 -34.65 -1.36
C GLN A 13 5.76 -33.69 -0.19
N LYS A 14 6.54 -33.79 0.90
CA LYS A 14 6.43 -32.91 2.07
C LYS A 14 6.68 -31.44 1.72
N LYS A 15 7.66 -31.17 0.84
CA LYS A 15 7.94 -29.80 0.34
C LYS A 15 6.77 -29.26 -0.49
N LEU A 16 6.19 -30.08 -1.37
CA LEU A 16 5.03 -29.68 -2.17
C LEU A 16 3.78 -29.44 -1.30
N GLU A 17 3.58 -30.23 -0.24
CA GLU A 17 2.50 -30.03 0.72
C GLU A 17 2.62 -28.71 1.49
N GLY A 18 3.84 -28.28 1.81
CA GLY A 18 4.10 -27.01 2.49
C GLY A 18 4.14 -25.77 1.58
N TYR A 19 4.28 -25.97 0.26
CA TYR A 19 4.42 -24.91 -0.72
C TYR A 19 3.28 -23.86 -0.71
N PRO A 20 1.99 -24.23 -0.60
CA PRO A 20 0.90 -23.25 -0.54
C PRO A 20 1.02 -22.28 0.63
N GLU A 21 1.53 -22.75 1.78
CA GLU A 21 1.69 -21.93 2.97
C GLU A 21 2.92 -21.02 2.85
N ALA A 22 4.02 -21.53 2.28
CA ALA A 22 5.18 -20.73 1.91
C ALA A 22 4.79 -19.60 0.92
N MET A 23 3.98 -19.90 -0.09
CA MET A 23 3.44 -18.92 -1.03
C MET A 23 2.57 -17.85 -0.36
N LYS A 24 1.70 -18.22 0.59
CA LYS A 24 0.92 -17.23 1.36
C LYS A 24 1.82 -16.33 2.20
N LYS A 25 2.85 -16.89 2.84
CA LYS A 25 3.83 -16.13 3.62
C LYS A 25 4.61 -15.16 2.73
N ALA A 26 5.16 -15.63 1.62
CA ALA A 26 5.89 -14.80 0.65
C ALA A 26 5.02 -13.63 0.13
N ARG A 27 3.78 -13.91 -0.27
CA ARG A 27 2.81 -12.87 -0.67
C ARG A 27 2.57 -11.85 0.44
N SER A 28 2.37 -12.33 1.66
CA SER A 28 2.14 -11.45 2.80
C SER A 28 3.28 -10.48 3.02
N GLU A 29 4.51 -10.98 3.02
CA GLU A 29 5.69 -10.17 3.28
C GLU A 29 5.87 -9.12 2.20
N PHE A 30 5.67 -9.53 0.93
CA PHE A 30 5.70 -8.62 -0.20
C PHE A 30 4.67 -7.49 -0.06
N PHE A 31 3.40 -7.80 0.20
CA PHE A 31 2.37 -6.75 0.31
C PHE A 31 2.56 -5.84 1.53
N GLU A 32 3.11 -6.36 2.64
CA GLU A 32 3.50 -5.53 3.78
C GLU A 32 4.59 -4.54 3.41
N GLU A 33 5.60 -4.98 2.67
CA GLU A 33 6.69 -4.14 2.20
C GLU A 33 6.25 -3.13 1.15
N ALA A 34 5.52 -3.57 0.13
CA ALA A 34 4.91 -2.69 -0.87
C ALA A 34 4.00 -1.65 -0.21
N GLY A 35 3.21 -2.05 0.80
CA GLY A 35 2.40 -1.15 1.61
C GLY A 35 3.21 -0.06 2.32
N ARG A 36 4.39 -0.40 2.84
CA ARG A 36 5.33 0.56 3.46
C ARG A 36 5.90 1.54 2.44
N GLU A 37 6.34 1.03 1.28
CA GLU A 37 6.88 1.86 0.20
C GLU A 37 5.82 2.83 -0.33
N MET A 38 4.61 2.33 -0.61
CA MET A 38 3.48 3.16 -1.03
C MET A 38 3.16 4.24 0.01
N LEU A 39 3.13 3.90 1.30
CA LEU A 39 2.86 4.87 2.37
C LEU A 39 3.91 5.98 2.38
N SER A 40 5.20 5.62 2.25
CA SER A 40 6.30 6.59 2.17
C SER A 40 6.12 7.54 0.98
N THR A 41 5.84 6.99 -0.20
CA THR A 41 5.62 7.79 -1.42
C THR A 41 4.39 8.69 -1.32
N VAL A 42 3.26 8.19 -0.79
CA VAL A 42 2.06 9.00 -0.56
C VAL A 42 2.36 10.15 0.41
N ARG A 43 3.03 9.88 1.54
CA ARG A 43 3.40 10.92 2.52
C ARG A 43 4.29 12.00 1.91
N ARG A 44 5.30 11.60 1.12
CA ARG A 44 6.17 12.51 0.38
C ARG A 44 5.38 13.39 -0.61
N ARG A 45 4.40 12.82 -1.31
CA ARG A 45 3.56 13.55 -2.28
C ARG A 45 2.55 14.49 -1.64
N ILE A 46 2.07 14.14 -0.45
CA ILE A 46 1.27 15.06 0.38
C ILE A 46 2.13 16.26 0.78
N GLY A 47 3.36 16.03 1.26
CA GLY A 47 4.30 17.05 1.69
C GLY A 47 3.83 17.88 2.89
N GLY A 48 4.49 19.02 3.12
CA GLY A 48 4.19 19.91 4.25
C GLY A 48 4.68 19.37 5.61
N GLN A 49 4.17 19.94 6.71
CA GLN A 49 4.60 19.62 8.09
C GLN A 49 4.02 18.31 8.65
N GLY A 50 3.54 17.40 7.80
CA GLY A 50 3.03 16.11 8.24
C GLY A 50 1.56 16.06 8.66
N TYR A 51 0.83 17.19 8.62
CA TYR A 51 -0.57 17.27 9.07
C TYR A 51 -1.50 16.22 8.45
N VAL A 52 -1.51 16.10 7.12
CA VAL A 52 -2.30 15.07 6.40
C VAL A 52 -1.49 13.78 6.21
N ALA A 53 -0.16 13.87 6.16
CA ALA A 53 0.71 12.72 5.90
C ALA A 53 0.73 11.73 7.07
N ASN A 54 0.72 12.22 8.32
CA ASN A 54 0.83 11.40 9.53
C ASN A 54 -0.45 10.61 9.83
N VAL A 55 -1.58 11.05 9.29
CA VAL A 55 -2.86 10.33 9.40
C VAL A 55 -3.10 9.36 8.24
N GLN A 56 -2.14 9.22 7.32
CA GLN A 56 -2.17 8.14 6.34
C GLN A 56 -1.62 6.85 6.95
N ASP A 57 -2.25 5.74 6.61
CA ASP A 57 -1.85 4.41 7.04
C ASP A 57 -1.91 3.40 5.90
N ARG A 58 -1.11 2.34 6.04
CA ARG A 58 -1.14 1.20 5.13
C ARG A 58 -2.24 0.23 5.55
N HIS A 59 -2.83 -0.44 4.57
CA HIS A 59 -3.85 -1.47 4.77
C HIS A 59 -3.52 -2.65 3.88
N VAL A 60 -3.30 -3.82 4.48
CA VAL A 60 -3.16 -5.09 3.76
C VAL A 60 -4.45 -5.87 3.95
N GLY A 61 -5.02 -6.38 2.85
CA GLY A 61 -6.26 -7.15 2.89
C GLY A 61 -6.12 -8.42 3.74
N SER A 62 -7.22 -8.91 4.33
CA SER A 62 -7.24 -10.12 5.17
C SER A 62 -6.74 -11.37 4.44
N GLY A 63 -7.04 -11.49 3.14
CA GLY A 63 -6.52 -12.54 2.26
C GLY A 63 -5.07 -12.31 1.79
N ARG A 64 -4.43 -11.23 2.23
CA ARG A 64 -3.03 -10.87 1.91
C ARG A 64 -2.75 -10.84 0.40
N GLY A 65 -3.75 -10.40 -0.38
CA GLY A 65 -3.70 -10.33 -1.84
C GLY A 65 -3.54 -8.93 -2.41
N TYR A 66 -3.57 -7.90 -1.55
CA TYR A 66 -3.33 -6.52 -1.95
C TYR A 66 -2.88 -5.66 -0.77
N ALA A 67 -2.24 -4.54 -1.08
CA ALA A 67 -1.94 -3.47 -0.15
C ALA A 67 -2.51 -2.15 -0.68
N ALA A 68 -2.92 -1.27 0.23
CA ALA A 68 -3.46 0.05 -0.06
C ALA A 68 -2.96 1.07 0.97
N VAL A 69 -3.05 2.35 0.64
CA VAL A 69 -2.81 3.44 1.58
C VAL A 69 -4.07 4.27 1.66
N ARG A 70 -4.53 4.57 2.88
CA ARG A 70 -5.70 5.41 3.11
C ARG A 70 -5.57 6.21 4.39
N ALA A 71 -6.40 7.23 4.53
CA ALA A 71 -6.53 7.96 5.78
C ALA A 71 -7.06 7.05 6.89
N LYS A 72 -6.55 7.22 8.10
CA LYS A 72 -7.01 6.49 9.28
C LYS A 72 -8.49 6.74 9.54
N ALA A 73 -9.23 5.67 9.83
CA ALA A 73 -10.61 5.76 10.27
C ALA A 73 -10.67 6.43 11.65
N LYS A 74 -11.82 7.04 11.98
CA LYS A 74 -12.09 7.66 13.29
C LYS A 74 -11.00 8.64 13.74
N THR A 75 -10.31 9.28 12.79
CA THR A 75 -9.27 10.27 13.03
C THR A 75 -9.77 11.61 12.51
N GLU A 76 -9.60 12.65 13.31
CA GLU A 76 -10.02 14.00 12.96
C GLU A 76 -8.82 14.94 12.80
N LEU A 77 -8.99 15.88 11.88
CA LEU A 77 -8.07 16.94 11.53
C LEU A 77 -8.83 18.27 11.65
N ARG A 78 -8.64 18.98 12.76
CA ARG A 78 -9.32 20.27 13.07
C ARG A 78 -10.84 20.20 12.88
N GLY A 79 -11.46 19.17 13.47
CA GLY A 79 -12.92 18.97 13.44
C GLY A 79 -13.46 18.39 12.13
N TYR A 80 -12.59 17.99 11.19
CA TYR A 80 -12.98 17.26 9.99
C TYR A 80 -12.43 15.84 10.01
N ALA A 81 -13.19 14.87 9.53
CA ALA A 81 -12.67 13.52 9.34
C ALA A 81 -11.42 13.54 8.44
N ALA A 82 -10.37 12.80 8.81
CA ALA A 82 -9.13 12.70 8.06
C ALA A 82 -9.37 12.26 6.61
N GLY A 83 -10.33 11.35 6.39
CA GLY A 83 -10.77 10.93 5.06
C GLY A 83 -11.34 12.08 4.23
N TYR A 84 -12.14 12.97 4.84
CA TYR A 84 -12.71 14.13 4.16
C TYR A 84 -11.61 15.11 3.70
N VAL A 85 -10.68 15.45 4.60
CA VAL A 85 -9.53 16.31 4.28
C VAL A 85 -8.65 15.68 3.20
N THR A 86 -8.44 14.36 3.29
CA THR A 86 -7.65 13.61 2.30
C THR A 86 -8.33 13.61 0.93
N ASN A 87 -9.64 13.43 0.84
CA ASN A 87 -10.37 13.49 -0.43
C ASN A 87 -10.28 14.86 -1.10
N ALA A 88 -10.42 15.93 -0.31
CA ALA A 88 -10.26 17.30 -0.78
C ALA A 88 -8.84 17.58 -1.30
N LEU A 89 -7.82 16.92 -0.70
CA LEU A 89 -6.45 17.00 -1.16
C LEU A 89 -6.21 16.17 -2.41
N GLU A 90 -6.82 14.98 -2.54
CA GLU A 90 -6.66 14.09 -3.68
C GLU A 90 -7.30 14.67 -4.94
N GLY A 91 -8.62 14.92 -4.89
CA GLY A 91 -9.43 15.34 -6.04
C GLY A 91 -9.64 16.85 -6.17
N GLY A 92 -9.16 17.62 -5.19
CA GLY A 92 -9.48 19.04 -5.07
C GLY A 92 -10.84 19.27 -4.40
N HIS A 93 -11.15 20.54 -4.17
CA HIS A 93 -12.42 20.94 -3.55
C HIS A 93 -12.88 22.30 -4.08
N VAL A 94 -14.20 22.55 -3.98
CA VAL A 94 -14.81 23.82 -4.35
C VAL A 94 -14.57 24.84 -3.21
N GLN A 95 -14.35 26.09 -3.58
CA GLN A 95 -14.22 27.21 -2.66
C GLN A 95 -15.01 28.41 -3.19
N THR A 96 -15.50 29.27 -2.29
CA THR A 96 -16.24 30.47 -2.68
C THR A 96 -15.27 31.60 -3.06
N PRO A 97 -15.30 32.09 -4.32
CA PRO A 97 -14.53 33.27 -4.72
C PRO A 97 -14.92 34.50 -3.87
N GLY A 98 -13.98 35.44 -3.70
CA GLY A 98 -14.19 36.66 -2.92
C GLY A 98 -14.04 36.48 -1.40
N ARG A 99 -14.07 35.23 -0.88
CA ARG A 99 -13.78 34.94 0.53
C ARG A 99 -12.35 35.34 0.88
N TYR A 100 -12.18 36.11 1.95
CA TYR A 100 -10.87 36.45 2.51
C TYR A 100 -10.30 35.27 3.32
N VAL A 101 -9.03 34.93 3.08
CA VAL A 101 -8.32 33.86 3.80
C VAL A 101 -7.17 34.47 4.60
N PRO A 102 -7.28 34.56 5.94
CA PRO A 102 -6.25 35.17 6.78
C PRO A 102 -4.87 34.52 6.61
N ALA A 103 -4.82 33.19 6.49
CA ALA A 103 -3.57 32.44 6.30
C ALA A 103 -2.81 32.81 5.00
N MET A 104 -3.49 33.40 4.01
CA MET A 104 -2.88 33.86 2.75
C MET A 104 -2.81 35.39 2.65
N GLY A 105 -3.45 36.12 3.58
CA GLY A 105 -3.61 37.57 3.49
C GLY A 105 -4.34 38.06 2.22
N LYS A 106 -5.12 37.19 1.55
CA LYS A 106 -5.70 37.47 0.22
C LYS A 106 -7.12 36.94 0.10
N LYS A 107 -7.89 37.53 -0.83
CA LYS A 107 -9.20 37.00 -1.27
C LYS A 107 -9.01 35.90 -2.32
N LEU A 108 -9.81 34.86 -2.22
CA LEU A 108 -9.83 33.77 -3.19
C LEU A 108 -10.36 34.27 -4.54
N LYS A 109 -9.66 33.91 -5.62
CA LYS A 109 -10.07 34.25 -6.99
C LYS A 109 -10.77 33.09 -7.69
N ALA A 110 -10.22 31.88 -7.55
CA ALA A 110 -10.76 30.67 -8.18
C ALA A 110 -11.91 30.08 -7.37
N ASN A 111 -12.86 29.42 -8.04
CA ASN A 111 -13.96 28.68 -7.41
C ASN A 111 -13.58 27.23 -7.03
N ARG A 112 -12.36 26.78 -7.37
CA ARG A 112 -11.91 25.42 -7.10
C ARG A 112 -10.40 25.37 -6.84
N VAL A 113 -10.00 24.56 -5.87
CA VAL A 113 -8.61 24.18 -5.62
C VAL A 113 -8.32 22.86 -6.34
N LYS A 114 -7.23 22.82 -7.10
CA LYS A 114 -6.78 21.61 -7.80
C LYS A 114 -6.27 20.58 -6.78
N GLY A 115 -6.63 19.32 -6.99
CA GLY A 115 -6.10 18.20 -6.21
C GLY A 115 -4.61 18.00 -6.42
N LYS A 116 -3.93 17.42 -5.42
CA LYS A 116 -2.55 16.97 -5.52
C LYS A 116 -2.43 15.64 -6.26
N TYR A 117 -3.52 14.85 -6.30
CA TYR A 117 -3.58 13.53 -6.92
C TYR A 117 -2.49 12.58 -6.37
N MET A 118 -2.28 12.59 -5.05
CA MET A 118 -1.21 11.83 -4.40
C MET A 118 -1.42 10.32 -4.53
N TYR A 119 -2.65 9.82 -4.45
CA TYR A 119 -2.96 8.41 -4.66
C TYR A 119 -2.87 8.07 -6.14
N ARG A 120 -3.52 8.84 -7.01
CA ARG A 120 -3.53 8.54 -8.45
C ARG A 120 -2.13 8.52 -9.05
N LYS A 121 -1.27 9.47 -8.66
CA LYS A 121 0.12 9.46 -9.11
C LYS A 121 0.87 8.23 -8.60
N THR A 122 0.56 7.74 -7.40
CA THR A 122 1.25 6.58 -6.81
C THR A 122 0.75 5.30 -7.44
N ALA A 123 -0.53 5.27 -7.80
CA ALA A 123 -1.13 4.20 -8.58
C ALA A 123 -0.46 4.02 -9.95
N ALA A 124 0.02 5.09 -10.58
CA ALA A 124 0.74 5.01 -11.86
C ALA A 124 2.06 4.24 -11.77
N GLU A 125 2.63 4.08 -10.58
CA GLU A 125 3.86 3.30 -10.33
C GLU A 125 3.56 1.84 -9.95
N LEU A 126 2.28 1.48 -9.75
CA LEU A 126 1.88 0.12 -9.35
C LEU A 126 2.24 -0.99 -10.34
N PRO A 127 2.23 -0.81 -11.67
CA PRO A 127 2.61 -1.88 -12.59
C PRO A 127 4.02 -2.41 -12.33
N GLN A 128 4.99 -1.51 -12.10
CA GLN A 128 6.37 -1.86 -11.78
C GLN A 128 6.51 -2.53 -10.40
N ILE A 129 5.64 -2.17 -9.45
CA ILE A 129 5.60 -2.82 -8.13
C ILE A 129 5.00 -4.23 -8.26
N ALA A 130 3.97 -4.41 -9.09
CA ALA A 130 3.32 -5.69 -9.30
C ALA A 130 4.26 -6.71 -9.98
N GLU A 131 4.99 -6.30 -11.01
CA GLU A 131 5.98 -7.15 -11.69
C GLU A 131 7.10 -7.58 -10.76
N ARG A 132 7.71 -6.62 -10.02
CA ARG A 132 8.70 -6.93 -8.99
C ARG A 132 8.15 -7.87 -7.93
N GLY A 133 6.89 -7.68 -7.54
CA GLY A 133 6.23 -8.54 -6.58
C GLY A 133 6.08 -9.98 -7.02
N ALA A 134 5.66 -10.20 -8.27
CA ALA A 134 5.54 -11.54 -8.81
C ALA A 134 6.89 -12.29 -8.75
N GLN A 135 7.98 -11.63 -9.16
CA GLN A 135 9.34 -12.19 -9.14
C GLN A 135 9.83 -12.48 -7.71
N GLU A 136 9.63 -11.55 -6.78
CA GLU A 136 10.03 -11.74 -5.38
C GLU A 136 9.25 -12.85 -4.68
N ILE A 137 7.94 -12.94 -4.95
CA ILE A 137 7.09 -14.01 -4.42
C ILE A 137 7.56 -15.37 -4.95
N GLU A 138 7.79 -15.45 -6.27
CA GLU A 138 8.29 -16.66 -6.92
C GLU A 138 9.65 -17.07 -6.34
N LYS A 139 10.59 -16.14 -6.24
CA LYS A 139 11.93 -16.40 -5.67
C LYS A 139 11.86 -16.93 -4.24
N LYS A 140 11.06 -16.31 -3.37
CA LYS A 140 10.88 -16.77 -1.98
C LYS A 140 10.24 -18.14 -1.91
N ALA A 141 9.31 -18.43 -2.79
CA ALA A 141 8.64 -19.73 -2.84
C ALA A 141 9.56 -20.84 -3.38
N MET A 142 10.40 -20.52 -4.39
CA MET A 142 11.40 -21.44 -4.92
C MET A 142 12.48 -21.75 -3.87
N ALA A 143 12.94 -20.75 -3.11
CA ALA A 143 13.89 -20.97 -2.01
C ALA A 143 13.38 -22.00 -0.97
N TYR A 144 12.07 -22.02 -0.71
CA TYR A 144 11.44 -23.02 0.15
C TYR A 144 11.52 -24.44 -0.44
N LEU A 145 11.30 -24.60 -1.74
CA LEU A 145 11.42 -25.89 -2.43
C LEU A 145 12.87 -26.39 -2.47
N GLU A 146 13.81 -25.48 -2.64
CA GLU A 146 15.24 -25.78 -2.64
C GLU A 146 15.78 -26.17 -1.26
N GLY A 147 15.02 -25.91 -0.18
CA GLY A 147 15.44 -26.18 1.20
C GLY A 147 16.33 -25.07 1.80
N ASN A 148 16.36 -23.89 1.16
CA ASN A 148 17.12 -22.72 1.57
C ASN A 148 16.26 -21.66 2.30
N GLY A 149 15.04 -22.02 2.71
CA GLY A 149 14.01 -21.12 3.26
C GLY A 149 13.66 -21.35 4.72
#